data_AF-A0A7X6Q2Y9-F1
#
_entry.id   AF-A0A7X6Q2Y9-F1
#
_cell.length_a   1.000
_cell.length_b   1.000
_cell.length_c   1.000
_cell.angle_alpha   90.00
_cell.angle_beta   90.00
_cell.angle_gamma   90.00
#
_symmetry.space_group_name_H-M   'P 1'
#
loop_
_entity.id
_entity.type
_entity.pdbx_description
1 polymer ?
#
loop_
_entity_poly.entity_id
_entity_poly.type
_entity_poly.pdbx_seq_one_letter_code
_entity_poly.pdbx_strand_id
1 'polypeptide(L)' 'AEKIDDQGKLTEDLLFPSPSAAAGFVGGSSLSGNIMWKDESGKSLKDIEATE' A
#
# COMPACT_ATOMS: atom_id res chain seq x y z
N ALA A 1 11.75 -0.53 16.00
CA ALA A 1 12.45 -0.52 14.70
C ALA A 1 12.75 -1.96 14.23
N GLU A 2 11.90 -2.93 14.54
CA GLU A 2 12.13 -4.37 14.28
C GLU A 2 11.21 -4.96 13.20
N LYS A 3 10.40 -4.13 12.54
CA LYS A 3 9.37 -4.58 11.60
C LYS A 3 9.81 -4.55 10.13
N ILE A 4 11.04 -4.08 9.87
CA ILE A 4 11.65 -3.96 8.53
C ILE A 4 13.02 -4.62 8.61
N ASP A 5 13.32 -5.53 7.69
CA ASP A 5 14.63 -6.19 7.60
C ASP A 5 15.69 -5.29 6.95
N ASP A 6 16.95 -5.77 6.93
CA ASP A 6 18.09 -5.08 6.32
C ASP A 6 17.94 -4.89 4.79
N GLN A 7 16.94 -5.52 4.16
CA GLN A 7 16.62 -5.38 2.74
C GLN A 7 15.43 -4.45 2.50
N GLY A 8 14.89 -3.80 3.55
CA GLY A 8 13.76 -2.90 3.46
C GLY A 8 12.42 -3.60 3.31
N LYS A 9 12.32 -4.91 3.59
CA LYS A 9 11.07 -5.66 3.54
C LYS A 9 10.42 -5.76 4.91
N LEU A 10 9.09 -5.75 4.91
CA LEU A 10 8.32 -6.00 6.11
C LEU A 10 8.46 -7.46 6.54
N THR A 11 8.83 -7.67 7.81
CA THR A 11 8.97 -9.00 8.43
C THR A 11 7.66 -9.54 8.99
N GLU A 12 6.63 -8.70 9.06
CA GLU A 12 5.30 -9.00 9.56
C GLU A 12 4.26 -8.14 8.84
N ASP A 13 3.00 -8.59 8.86
CA ASP A 13 1.88 -7.83 8.31
C ASP A 13 1.60 -6.58 9.17
N LEU A 14 1.60 -5.41 8.53
CA LEU A 14 1.28 -4.15 9.16
C LEU A 14 -0.14 -3.70 8.81
N LEU A 15 -0.95 -3.50 9.84
CA LEU A 15 -2.25 -2.85 9.71
C LEU A 15 -2.07 -1.33 9.66
N PHE A 16 -2.49 -0.72 8.56
CA PHE A 16 -2.54 0.73 8.38
C PHE A 16 -3.97 1.25 8.52
N PRO A 17 -4.16 2.49 9.03
CA PRO A 17 -5.48 3.07 9.21
C PRO A 17 -6.17 3.44 7.88
N SER A 18 -5.43 3.50 6.78
CA SER A 18 -5.98 3.75 5.44
C SER A 18 -5.06 3.24 4.34
N PRO A 19 -5.59 3.00 3.12
CA PRO A 19 -4.78 2.64 1.95
C PRO A 19 -3.71 3.69 1.64
N SER A 20 -4.01 4.98 1.82
CA SER A 20 -3.05 6.07 1.58
C SER A 20 -1.93 6.10 2.62
N ALA A 21 -2.21 5.76 3.88
CA ALA A 21 -1.18 5.63 4.90
C ALA A 21 -0.19 4.50 4.56
N ALA A 22 -0.71 3.36 4.09
CA ALA A 22 0.13 2.27 3.61
C ALA A 22 0.95 2.67 2.37
N ALA A 23 0.34 3.36 1.41
CA ALA A 23 1.02 3.78 0.19
C ALA A 23 2.13 4.79 0.48
N GLY A 24 1.88 5.73 1.39
CA GLY A 24 2.90 6.68 1.81
C GLY A 24 4.00 6.08 2.65
N PHE A 25 3.71 5.02 3.40
CA PHE A 25 4.72 4.22 4.11
C PHE A 25 5.68 3.55 3.12
N VAL A 26 5.17 2.87 2.09
CA VAL A 26 5.99 2.17 1.10
C VAL A 26 6.70 3.16 0.15
N GLY A 27 6.00 4.21 -0.29
CA GLY A 27 6.50 5.17 -1.27
C GLY A 27 7.23 6.39 -0.68
N GLY A 28 7.38 6.46 0.64
CA GLY A 28 8.10 7.53 1.35
C GLY A 28 7.56 8.96 1.11
N SER A 29 6.32 9.08 0.65
CA SER A 29 5.74 10.36 0.22
C SER A 29 4.21 10.36 0.36
N SER A 30 3.58 11.53 0.24
CA SER A 30 2.11 11.64 0.29
C SER A 30 1.48 11.03 -0.96
N LEU A 31 1.19 9.73 -0.92
CA LEU A 31 0.62 8.99 -2.05
C LEU A 31 -0.85 8.62 -1.82
N SER A 32 -1.63 8.63 -2.90
CA SER A 32 -3.02 8.21 -2.88
C SER A 32 -3.13 6.70 -3.00
N GLY A 33 -3.46 6.02 -1.90
CA GLY A 33 -3.54 4.56 -1.86
C GLY A 33 -4.49 3.98 -2.89
N ASN A 34 -5.64 4.61 -3.10
CA ASN A 34 -6.63 4.10 -4.05
C ASN A 34 -6.12 4.02 -5.50
N ILE A 35 -5.08 4.79 -5.86
CA ILE A 35 -4.49 4.81 -7.20
C ILE A 35 -3.22 3.94 -7.25
N MET A 36 -2.47 3.89 -6.15
CA MET A 36 -1.17 3.20 -6.11
C MET A 36 -1.30 1.70 -5.94
N TRP A 37 -2.27 1.24 -5.16
CA TRP A 37 -2.53 -0.19 -5.00
C TRP A 37 -3.21 -0.73 -6.25
N LYS A 38 -2.59 -1.71 -6.90
CA LYS A 38 -3.10 -2.33 -8.13
C LYS A 38 -3.13 -3.85 -7.98
N ASP A 39 -4.10 -4.48 -8.64
CA ASP A 39 -4.14 -5.93 -8.76
C ASP A 39 -3.12 -6.45 -9.79
N GLU A 40 -3.07 -7.77 -9.95
CA GLU A 40 -2.24 -8.46 -10.94
C GLU A 40 -2.54 -8.07 -12.40
N SER A 41 -3.74 -7.54 -12.67
CA SER A 41 -4.16 -7.03 -13.98
C SER A 41 -3.81 -5.55 -14.17
N GLY A 42 -3.25 -4.88 -13.16
CA GLY A 42 -2.90 -3.46 -13.17
C GLY A 42 -4.07 -2.51 -12.84
N LYS A 43 -5.22 -3.03 -12.42
CA LYS A 43 -6.41 -2.27 -12.04
C LYS A 43 -6.23 -1.68 -10.65
N SER A 44 -6.47 -0.38 -10.48
CA SER A 44 -6.26 0.28 -9.18
C SER A 44 -7.37 -0.04 -8.18
N LEU A 45 -7.10 0.07 -6.88
CA LEU A 45 -8.10 -0.12 -5.83
C LEU A 45 -9.37 0.70 -6.10
N LYS A 46 -9.20 1.96 -6.54
CA LYS A 46 -10.31 2.84 -6.92
C LYS A 46 -11.20 2.23 -8.00
N ASP A 47 -10.60 1.61 -9.01
CA ASP A 47 -11.35 0.99 -10.11
C ASP A 47 -12.04 -0.29 -9.65
N ILE A 48 -11.43 -1.03 -8.72
CA ILE A 48 -12.01 -2.24 -8.12
C ILE A 48 -13.23 -1.85 -7.28
N GLU A 49 -13.06 -0.89 -6.37
CA GLU A 49 -14.13 -0.34 -5.52
C GLU A 49 -15.27 0.29 -6.35
N ALA A 50 -14.98 0.85 -7.52
CA ALA A 50 -16.00 1.40 -8.42
C ALA A 50 -16.77 0.35 -9.22
N THR A 51 -16.31 -0.91 -9.23
CA THR A 51 -16.95 -2.03 -9.94
C THR A 51 -17.83 -2.88 -9.01
N GLU A 52 -17.72 -2.69 -7.69
CA GLU A 52 -18.67 -3.24 -6.70
C GLU A 52 -19.95 -2.38 -6.62
#